data_AF-A0A944ZUL1-F1
#
_entry.id   AF-A0A944ZUL1-F1
#
_cell.length_a   1.000
_cell.length_b   1.000
_cell.length_c   1.000
_cell.angle_alpha   90.00
_cell.angle_beta   90.00
_cell.angle_gamma   90.00
#
_symmetry.space_group_name_H-M   'P 1'
#
loop_
_entity.id
_entity.type
_entity.pdbx_description
1 polymer ?
#
loop_
_entity_poly.entity_id
_entity_poly.type
_entity_poly.pdbx_seq_one_letter_code
_entity_poly.pdbx_strand_id
1 'polypeptide(L)'
;MSLFSIGLVLLSSLLHSFWNILTQTSKNSQYFSGLKGIWVMIMALTAYAGFGMVPLSDEIIFWGILSGILHGVYILCLSRAYSTADISYVYPIARSAPVFVPVFAWLFLDEHLSISTFLAIGIILTAIYTLHFEGQVVRGFKNLLGALKHQDLRWAFYTLALVVSYSLVDKKGMDAFLSY
;
A
#
# COMPACT_ATOMS: atom_id res chain seq x y z
N MET A 1 -22.70 2.63 2.72
CA MET A 1 -21.75 3.76 2.67
C MET A 1 -22.50 5.00 2.19
N SER A 2 -22.20 6.19 2.70
CA SER A 2 -22.83 7.43 2.23
C SER A 2 -22.22 7.89 0.90
N LEU A 3 -22.96 8.70 0.12
CA LEU A 3 -22.43 9.30 -1.12
C LEU A 3 -21.17 10.14 -0.86
N PHE A 4 -21.11 10.79 0.31
CA PHE A 4 -19.94 11.52 0.76
C PHE A 4 -18.70 10.63 0.91
N SER A 5 -18.83 9.46 1.55
CA SER A 5 -17.73 8.49 1.67
C SER A 5 -17.27 8.00 0.30
N ILE A 6 -18.19 7.76 -0.64
CA ILE A 6 -17.85 7.36 -2.02
C ILE A 6 -17.05 8.48 -2.71
N GLY A 7 -17.48 9.74 -2.58
CA GLY A 7 -16.76 10.88 -3.12
C GLY A 7 -15.33 11.00 -2.58
N LEU A 8 -15.14 10.81 -1.26
CA LEU A 8 -13.81 10.83 -0.64
C LEU A 8 -12.91 9.69 -1.14
N VAL A 9 -13.45 8.48 -1.32
CA VAL A 9 -12.70 7.34 -1.86
C VAL A 9 -12.26 7.60 -3.31
N LEU A 10 -13.15 8.15 -4.15
CA LEU A 10 -12.81 8.50 -5.52
C LEU A 10 -11.73 9.59 -5.58
N LEU A 11 -11.87 10.65 -4.78
CA LEU A 11 -10.85 11.69 -4.69
C LEU A 11 -9.50 11.14 -4.23
N SER A 12 -9.51 10.28 -3.20
CA SER A 12 -8.31 9.60 -2.72
C SER A 12 -7.64 8.78 -3.83
N SER A 13 -8.42 8.04 -4.62
CA SER A 13 -7.89 7.23 -5.74
C SER A 13 -7.27 8.08 -6.86
N LEU A 14 -7.84 9.26 -7.14
CA LEU A 14 -7.30 10.21 -8.11
C LEU A 14 -5.99 10.82 -7.62
N LEU A 15 -5.97 11.31 -6.37
CA LEU A 15 -4.76 11.83 -5.74
C LEU A 15 -3.68 10.75 -5.68
N HIS A 16 -4.06 9.50 -5.41
CA HIS A 16 -3.17 8.36 -5.37
C HIS A 16 -2.48 8.10 -6.70
N SER A 17 -3.28 8.04 -7.77
CA SER A 17 -2.76 7.90 -9.13
C SER A 17 -1.87 9.08 -9.52
N PHE A 18 -2.28 10.31 -9.17
CA PHE A 18 -1.55 11.52 -9.46
C PHE A 18 -0.15 11.55 -8.82
N TRP A 19 -0.04 11.30 -7.51
CA TRP A 19 1.27 11.33 -6.85
C TRP A 19 2.17 10.17 -7.32
N ASN A 20 1.60 9.02 -7.69
CA ASN A 20 2.37 7.91 -8.27
C ASN A 20 3.02 8.32 -9.59
N ILE A 21 2.26 8.98 -10.48
CA ILE A 21 2.79 9.50 -11.75
C ILE A 21 3.94 10.49 -11.47
N LEU A 22 3.74 11.46 -10.56
CA LEU A 22 4.79 12.42 -10.21
C LEU A 22 6.05 11.77 -9.64
N THR A 23 5.89 10.72 -8.82
CA THR A 23 7.02 9.98 -8.25
C THR A 23 7.81 9.26 -9.35
N GLN A 24 7.09 8.65 -10.30
CA GLN A 24 7.68 7.92 -11.42
C GLN A 24 8.36 8.85 -12.43
N THR A 25 7.78 10.02 -12.72
CA THR A 25 8.34 10.98 -13.68
C THR A 25 9.38 11.92 -13.09
N SER A 26 9.56 11.90 -11.76
CA SER A 26 10.59 12.70 -11.10
C SER A 26 12.00 12.25 -11.48
N LYS A 27 12.93 13.21 -11.61
CA LYS A 27 14.35 12.92 -11.87
C LYS A 27 14.99 12.06 -10.78
N ASN A 28 14.48 12.18 -9.55
CA ASN A 28 14.94 11.38 -8.42
C ASN A 28 13.77 11.04 -7.49
N SER A 29 13.24 9.83 -7.64
CA SER A 29 12.07 9.33 -6.91
C SER A 29 12.26 9.29 -5.40
N GLN A 30 13.50 9.12 -4.92
CA GLN A 30 13.79 9.06 -3.49
C GLN A 30 13.69 10.44 -2.84
N TYR A 31 14.29 11.47 -3.45
CA TYR A 31 14.16 12.85 -2.96
C TYR A 31 12.72 13.36 -3.07
N PHE A 32 12.02 13.06 -4.18
CA PHE A 32 10.62 13.42 -4.34
C PHE A 32 9.75 12.78 -3.25
N SER A 33 9.96 11.48 -2.98
CA SER A 33 9.23 10.76 -1.93
C SER A 33 9.53 11.30 -0.53
N GLY A 34 10.78 11.71 -0.27
CA GLY A 34 11.17 12.36 0.98
C GLY A 34 10.48 13.71 1.19
N LEU A 35 10.52 14.60 0.19
CA LEU A 35 9.82 15.89 0.25
C LEU A 35 8.31 15.72 0.42
N LYS A 36 7.70 14.78 -0.31
CA LYS A 36 6.30 14.40 -0.13
C LYS A 36 6.02 13.97 1.30
N GLY A 37 6.88 13.12 1.88
CA GLY A 37 6.76 12.65 3.25
C GLY A 37 6.77 13.79 4.29
N ILE A 38 7.63 14.79 4.10
CA ILE A 38 7.67 16.00 4.94
C ILE A 38 6.33 16.74 4.88
N TRP A 39 5.78 16.95 3.68
CA TRP A 39 4.48 17.62 3.52
C TRP A 39 3.33 16.83 4.15
N VAL A 40 3.32 15.50 3.98
CA VAL A 40 2.33 14.63 4.63
C VAL A 40 2.41 14.75 6.16
N MET A 41 3.62 14.80 6.73
CA MET A 41 3.81 15.01 8.17
C MET A 41 3.26 16.36 8.64
N ILE A 42 3.55 17.44 7.91
CA ILE A 42 3.04 18.79 8.23
C ILE A 42 1.50 18.80 8.19
N MET A 43 0.91 18.18 7.16
CA MET A 43 -0.54 18.08 7.04
C MET A 43 -1.15 17.27 8.18
N ALA A 44 -0.54 16.15 8.55
CA ALA A 44 -1.00 15.31 9.66
C ALA A 44 -0.94 16.06 11.01
N LEU A 45 0.16 16.77 11.30
CA LEU A 45 0.30 17.57 12.51
C LEU A 45 -0.69 18.74 12.55
N THR A 46 -0.90 19.41 11.41
CA THR A 46 -1.88 20.50 11.29
C THR A 46 -3.30 19.99 11.52
N ALA A 47 -3.64 18.85 10.93
CA ALA A 47 -4.95 18.22 11.13
C ALA A 47 -5.14 17.83 12.60
N TYR A 48 -4.16 17.16 13.21
CA TYR A 48 -4.19 16.77 14.62
C TYR A 48 -4.34 17.98 15.56
N ALA A 49 -3.64 19.07 15.27
CA ALA A 49 -3.80 20.34 15.97
C ALA A 49 -5.22 20.91 15.82
N GLY A 50 -5.76 20.88 14.60
CA GLY A 50 -7.10 21.38 14.28
C GLY A 50 -8.23 20.59 14.94
N PHE A 51 -8.02 19.30 15.24
CA PHE A 51 -8.99 18.44 15.94
C PHE A 51 -8.88 18.49 17.48
N GLY A 52 -8.02 19.33 18.04
CA GLY A 52 -7.99 19.61 19.48
C GLY A 52 -6.98 18.79 20.29
N MET A 53 -5.93 18.23 19.66
CA MET A 53 -4.79 17.55 20.32
C MET A 53 -5.19 16.67 21.51
N VAL A 54 -6.01 15.66 21.24
CA VAL A 54 -6.44 14.71 22.28
C VAL A 54 -5.26 13.85 22.73
N PRO A 55 -4.99 13.70 24.04
CA PRO A 55 -3.92 12.83 24.52
C PRO A 55 -4.04 11.43 23.91
N LEU A 56 -2.98 10.96 23.25
CA LEU A 56 -2.91 9.62 22.68
C LEU A 56 -2.36 8.65 23.73
N SER A 57 -2.93 7.45 23.78
CA SER A 57 -2.38 6.37 24.63
C SER A 57 -1.02 5.90 24.11
N ASP A 58 -0.21 5.33 25.01
CA ASP A 58 1.09 4.75 24.65
C ASP A 58 0.96 3.67 23.57
N GLU A 59 -0.15 2.93 23.56
CA GLU A 59 -0.47 1.92 22.55
C GLU A 59 -0.67 2.55 21.16
N ILE A 60 -1.45 3.63 21.05
CA ILE A 60 -1.68 4.32 19.77
C ILE A 60 -0.36 4.90 19.24
N ILE A 61 0.46 5.47 20.13
CA ILE A 61 1.78 6.00 19.78
C ILE A 61 2.71 4.88 19.29
N PHE A 62 2.72 3.72 19.96
CA PHE A 62 3.51 2.57 19.56
C PHE A 62 3.14 2.10 18.14
N TRP A 63 1.86 1.89 17.87
CA TRP A 63 1.40 1.47 16.54
C TRP A 63 1.69 2.52 15.47
N GLY A 64 1.53 3.81 15.78
CA GLY A 64 1.86 4.92 14.88
C GLY A 64 3.34 4.99 14.52
N ILE A 65 4.24 4.84 15.50
CA ILE A 65 5.69 4.81 15.27
C ILE A 65 6.08 3.60 14.43
N LEU A 66 5.55 2.41 14.76
CA LEU A 66 5.83 1.18 14.03
C LEU A 66 5.37 1.28 12.56
N SER A 67 4.16 1.81 12.33
CA SER A 67 3.66 2.09 10.97
C SER A 67 4.59 3.04 10.22
N GLY A 68 4.99 4.15 10.84
CA GLY A 68 5.90 5.13 10.24
C GLY A 68 7.24 4.53 9.82
N ILE A 69 7.83 3.68 10.65
CA ILE A 69 9.07 2.96 10.34
C ILE A 69 8.86 2.02 9.14
N LEU A 70 7.82 1.20 9.16
CA LEU A 70 7.51 0.27 8.08
C LEU A 70 7.25 1.00 6.76
N HIS A 71 6.52 2.13 6.80
CA HIS A 71 6.30 3.00 5.65
C HIS A 71 7.60 3.60 5.09
N GLY A 72 8.49 4.05 5.97
CA GLY A 72 9.80 4.58 5.57
C GLY A 72 10.63 3.52 4.84
N VAL A 73 10.72 2.32 5.42
CA VAL A 73 11.44 1.20 4.79
C VAL A 73 10.77 0.78 3.48
N TYR A 74 9.43 0.77 3.42
CA TYR A 74 8.67 0.48 2.19
C TYR A 74 9.05 1.40 1.03
N ILE A 75 9.12 2.71 1.28
CA ILE A 75 9.47 3.69 0.24
C ILE A 75 10.89 3.45 -0.28
N LEU A 76 11.84 3.09 0.59
CA LEU A 76 13.21 2.77 0.21
C LEU A 76 13.28 1.49 -0.64
N CYS A 77 12.61 0.42 -0.20
CA CYS A 77 12.52 -0.83 -0.96
C CYS A 77 11.85 -0.63 -2.32
N LEU A 78 10.77 0.15 -2.38
CA LEU A 78 10.05 0.43 -3.63
C LEU A 78 10.92 1.23 -4.60
N SER A 79 11.59 2.28 -4.11
CA SER A 79 12.52 3.08 -4.91
C SER A 79 13.66 2.22 -5.45
N ARG A 80 14.16 1.28 -4.64
CA ARG A 80 15.18 0.32 -5.07
C ARG A 80 14.63 -0.63 -6.13
N ALA A 81 13.45 -1.21 -5.94
CA ALA A 81 12.81 -2.10 -6.91
C ALA A 81 12.63 -1.44 -8.28
N TYR A 82 12.15 -0.19 -8.32
CA TYR A 82 12.01 0.57 -9.57
C TYR A 82 13.32 0.92 -10.26
N SER A 83 14.45 0.93 -9.54
CA SER A 83 15.77 1.20 -10.14
C SER A 83 16.53 -0.06 -10.55
N THR A 84 16.16 -1.24 -10.02
CA THR A 84 16.89 -2.49 -10.25
C THR A 84 16.18 -3.48 -11.16
N ALA A 85 14.88 -3.33 -11.40
CA ALA A 85 14.11 -4.24 -12.24
C ALA A 85 13.08 -3.48 -13.10
N ASP A 86 12.67 -4.11 -14.20
CA ASP A 86 11.68 -3.54 -15.11
C ASP A 86 10.32 -3.37 -14.40
N ILE A 87 9.75 -2.17 -14.56
CA ILE A 87 8.49 -1.76 -13.93
C ILE A 87 7.33 -2.70 -14.28
N SER A 88 7.36 -3.32 -15.47
CA SER A 88 6.35 -4.29 -15.92
C SER A 88 6.26 -5.53 -15.03
N TYR A 89 7.33 -5.86 -14.29
CA TYR A 89 7.35 -6.94 -13.29
C TYR A 89 7.20 -6.43 -11.86
N VAL A 90 7.86 -5.32 -11.52
CA VAL A 90 7.83 -4.77 -10.16
C VAL A 90 6.42 -4.33 -9.77
N TYR A 91 5.72 -3.65 -10.68
CA TYR A 91 4.42 -3.04 -10.39
C TYR A 91 3.33 -4.07 -10.06
N PRO A 92 3.13 -5.17 -10.82
CA PRO A 92 2.18 -6.22 -10.46
C PRO A 92 2.46 -6.86 -9.10
N ILE A 93 3.73 -7.08 -8.75
CA ILE A 93 4.12 -7.69 -7.47
C ILE A 93 3.80 -6.72 -6.32
N ALA A 94 4.33 -5.50 -6.39
CA ALA A 94 4.16 -4.50 -5.34
C ALA A 94 2.69 -4.12 -5.09
N ARG A 95 1.83 -4.22 -6.12
CA ARG A 95 0.40 -3.86 -6.04
C ARG A 95 -0.53 -5.05 -5.78
N SER A 96 0.01 -6.24 -5.51
CA SER A 96 -0.78 -7.42 -5.13
C SER A 96 -1.28 -7.40 -3.68
N ALA A 97 -0.96 -6.36 -2.90
CA ALA A 97 -1.38 -6.20 -1.51
C ALA A 97 -2.88 -6.39 -1.22
N PRO A 98 -3.84 -6.00 -2.09
CA PRO A 98 -5.28 -6.24 -1.85
C PRO A 98 -5.65 -7.72 -1.68
N VAL A 99 -4.81 -8.65 -2.13
CA VAL A 99 -4.98 -10.09 -1.89
C VAL A 99 -4.45 -10.50 -0.54
N PHE A 100 -3.24 -10.04 -0.23
CA PHE A 100 -2.49 -10.51 0.92
C PHE A 100 -2.96 -9.87 2.22
N VAL A 101 -3.36 -8.58 2.20
CA VAL A 101 -3.84 -7.89 3.40
C VAL A 101 -5.02 -8.62 4.05
N PRO A 102 -6.12 -8.96 3.34
CA PRO A 102 -7.22 -9.71 3.94
C PRO A 102 -6.80 -11.10 4.44
N VAL A 103 -5.96 -11.82 3.69
CA VAL A 103 -5.47 -13.15 4.08
C VAL A 103 -4.68 -13.09 5.38
N PHE A 104 -3.74 -12.16 5.50
CA PHE A 104 -2.94 -12.01 6.70
C PHE A 104 -3.72 -11.38 7.85
N ALA A 105 -4.73 -10.54 7.57
CA ALA A 105 -5.66 -10.06 8.59
C ALA A 105 -6.48 -11.22 9.20
N TRP A 106 -6.96 -12.16 8.38
CA TRP A 106 -7.59 -13.38 8.89
C TRP A 106 -6.64 -14.23 9.75
N LEU A 107 -5.38 -14.37 9.34
CA LEU A 107 -4.39 -15.19 10.04
C LEU A 107 -3.87 -14.58 11.34
N PHE A 108 -3.70 -13.25 11.41
CA PHE A 108 -3.02 -12.56 12.53
C PHE A 108 -3.93 -11.65 13.35
N LEU A 109 -5.09 -11.24 12.82
CA LEU A 109 -6.03 -10.33 13.47
C LEU A 109 -7.38 -10.99 13.77
N ASP A 110 -7.50 -12.31 13.57
CA ASP A 110 -8.72 -13.10 13.78
C ASP A 110 -9.94 -12.58 12.98
N GLU A 111 -9.71 -11.94 11.83
CA GLU A 111 -10.78 -11.39 11.01
C GLU A 111 -11.51 -12.44 10.18
N HIS A 112 -12.83 -12.57 10.34
CA HIS A 112 -13.61 -13.47 9.52
C HIS A 112 -13.82 -12.97 8.10
N LEU A 113 -13.24 -13.66 7.12
CA LEU A 113 -13.47 -13.41 5.70
C LEU A 113 -14.74 -14.13 5.23
N SER A 114 -15.70 -13.35 4.75
CA SER A 114 -16.90 -13.89 4.13
C SER A 114 -16.61 -14.39 2.70
N ILE A 115 -17.48 -15.28 2.19
CA ILE A 115 -17.41 -15.76 0.80
C ILE A 115 -17.50 -14.59 -0.20
N SER A 116 -18.32 -13.57 0.08
CA SER A 116 -18.41 -12.38 -0.77
C SER A 116 -17.10 -11.57 -0.78
N THR A 117 -16.35 -11.55 0.32
CA THR A 117 -15.01 -10.94 0.37
C THR A 117 -14.05 -11.66 -0.57
N PHE A 118 -14.03 -13.00 -0.56
CA PHE A 118 -13.20 -13.78 -1.48
C PHE A 118 -13.58 -13.55 -2.96
N LEU A 119 -14.87 -13.50 -3.27
CA LEU A 119 -15.35 -13.21 -4.62
C LEU A 119 -14.93 -11.80 -5.07
N ALA A 120 -15.04 -10.79 -4.19
CA ALA A 120 -14.60 -9.44 -4.48
C ALA A 120 -13.09 -9.35 -4.76
N ILE A 121 -12.27 -10.03 -3.94
CA ILE A 121 -10.81 -10.12 -4.16
C ILE A 121 -10.52 -10.76 -5.53
N GLY A 122 -11.21 -11.85 -5.88
CA GLY A 122 -11.06 -12.52 -7.17
C GLY A 122 -11.40 -11.62 -8.36
N ILE A 123 -12.48 -10.85 -8.26
CA ILE A 123 -12.89 -9.88 -9.29
C ILE A 123 -11.83 -8.77 -9.44
N ILE A 124 -11.38 -8.19 -8.33
CA ILE A 124 -10.37 -7.12 -8.32
C ILE A 124 -9.07 -7.62 -8.95
N LEU A 125 -8.62 -8.82 -8.57
CA LEU A 125 -7.43 -9.43 -9.14
C LEU A 125 -7.54 -9.61 -10.64
N THR A 126 -8.65 -10.18 -11.10
CA THR A 126 -8.90 -10.45 -12.51
C THR A 126 -8.90 -9.15 -13.31
N ALA A 127 -9.54 -8.09 -12.78
CA ALA A 127 -9.56 -6.77 -13.40
C ALA A 127 -8.16 -6.17 -13.51
N ILE A 128 -7.37 -6.17 -12.41
CA ILE A 128 -6.00 -5.64 -12.41
C ILE A 128 -5.12 -6.39 -13.42
N TYR A 129 -5.18 -7.73 -13.42
CA TYR A 129 -4.40 -8.54 -14.36
C TYR A 129 -4.80 -8.31 -15.82
N THR A 130 -6.09 -8.20 -16.10
CA THR A 130 -6.58 -8.00 -17.47
C THR A 130 -6.16 -6.64 -18.01
N LEU A 131 -6.24 -5.60 -17.18
CA LEU A 131 -5.81 -4.24 -17.54
C LEU A 131 -4.29 -4.14 -17.73
N HIS A 132 -3.49 -4.85 -16.92
CA HIS A 132 -2.03 -4.74 -16.97
C HIS A 132 -1.40 -5.46 -18.18
N PHE A 133 -2.01 -6.53 -18.68
CA PHE A 133 -1.39 -7.38 -19.70
C PHE A 133 -1.95 -7.22 -21.13
N GLU A 134 -2.75 -6.17 -21.42
CA GLU A 134 -3.25 -5.81 -22.76
C GLU A 134 -3.64 -7.03 -23.65
N GLY A 135 -4.35 -8.02 -23.08
CA GLY A 135 -4.79 -9.22 -23.81
C GLY A 135 -3.79 -10.39 -23.89
N GLN A 136 -2.57 -10.27 -23.37
CA GLN A 136 -1.56 -11.35 -23.29
C GLN A 136 -1.42 -11.95 -21.88
N VAL A 137 -2.53 -12.10 -21.16
CA VAL A 137 -2.58 -12.52 -19.74
C VAL A 137 -1.77 -13.79 -19.47
N VAL A 138 -1.90 -14.82 -20.32
CA VAL A 138 -1.21 -16.11 -20.15
C VAL A 138 0.31 -15.98 -20.30
N ARG A 139 0.77 -15.15 -21.25
CA ARG A 139 2.20 -14.92 -21.49
C ARG A 139 2.80 -14.04 -20.41
N GLY A 140 2.07 -13.00 -19.98
CA GLY A 140 2.40 -12.15 -18.86
C GLY A 140 2.61 -12.93 -17.57
N PHE A 141 1.69 -13.85 -17.25
CA PHE A 141 1.81 -14.70 -16.06
C PHE A 141 3.01 -15.64 -16.11
N LYS A 142 3.28 -16.26 -17.27
CA LYS A 142 4.48 -17.10 -17.45
C LYS A 142 5.78 -16.30 -17.31
N ASN A 143 5.82 -15.10 -17.87
CA ASN A 143 6.97 -14.20 -17.75
C ASN A 143 7.17 -13.73 -16.31
N LEU A 144 6.09 -13.42 -15.58
CA LEU A 144 6.14 -13.08 -14.17
C LEU A 144 6.73 -14.23 -13.35
N LEU A 145 6.22 -15.47 -13.53
CA LEU A 145 6.72 -16.69 -12.88
C LEU A 145 8.19 -16.97 -13.18
N GLY A 146 8.63 -16.75 -14.42
CA GLY A 146 10.05 -16.84 -14.80
C GLY A 146 10.89 -15.77 -14.12
N ALA A 147 10.37 -14.53 -14.05
CA ALA A 147 11.04 -13.40 -13.45
C ALA A 147 11.17 -13.54 -11.92
N LEU A 148 10.25 -14.24 -11.23
CA LEU A 148 10.32 -14.49 -9.77
C LEU A 148 11.64 -15.16 -9.32
N LYS A 149 12.35 -15.84 -10.23
CA LYS A 149 13.64 -16.48 -9.94
C LYS A 149 14.83 -15.51 -10.00
N HIS A 150 14.66 -14.31 -10.56
CA HIS A 150 15.73 -13.32 -10.65
C HIS A 150 15.91 -12.58 -9.31
N GLN A 151 17.17 -12.43 -8.87
CA GLN A 151 17.49 -11.73 -7.63
C GLN A 151 17.05 -10.25 -7.64
N ASP A 152 16.88 -9.68 -8.83
CA ASP A 152 16.51 -8.28 -9.03
C ASP A 152 15.08 -7.96 -8.58
N LEU A 153 14.22 -8.97 -8.41
CA LEU A 153 12.84 -8.81 -7.92
C LEU A 153 12.68 -8.90 -6.40
N ARG A 154 13.75 -9.21 -5.65
CA ARG A 154 13.68 -9.32 -4.18
C ARG A 154 13.10 -8.06 -3.54
N TRP A 155 13.48 -6.89 -4.05
CA TRP A 155 12.97 -5.61 -3.57
C TRP A 155 11.47 -5.44 -3.81
N ALA A 156 10.92 -5.97 -4.91
CA ALA A 156 9.48 -5.93 -5.16
C ALA A 156 8.70 -6.78 -4.15
N PHE A 157 9.24 -7.92 -3.74
CA PHE A 157 8.65 -8.75 -2.69
C PHE A 157 8.79 -8.13 -1.30
N TYR A 158 9.93 -7.53 -0.97
CA TYR A 158 10.08 -6.78 0.28
C TYR A 158 9.10 -5.61 0.35
N THR A 159 8.92 -4.89 -0.76
CA THR A 159 7.90 -3.86 -0.90
C THR A 159 6.51 -4.42 -0.61
N LEU A 160 6.12 -5.53 -1.25
CA LEU A 160 4.82 -6.16 -1.01
C LEU A 160 4.64 -6.56 0.46
N ALA A 161 5.65 -7.20 1.05
CA ALA A 161 5.61 -7.63 2.45
C ALA A 161 5.44 -6.43 3.39
N LEU A 162 6.19 -5.35 3.17
CA LEU A 162 6.07 -4.12 3.97
C LEU A 162 4.70 -3.45 3.80
N VAL A 163 4.13 -3.46 2.59
CA VAL A 163 2.77 -2.96 2.34
C VAL A 163 1.74 -3.71 3.16
N VAL A 164 1.83 -5.04 3.16
CA VAL A 164 0.95 -5.88 3.99
C VAL A 164 1.16 -5.57 5.47
N SER A 165 2.42 -5.56 5.93
CA SER A 165 2.75 -5.35 7.34
C SER A 165 2.27 -4.01 7.87
N TYR A 166 2.56 -2.89 7.19
CA TYR A 166 2.12 -1.58 7.69
C TYR A 166 0.59 -1.49 7.66
N SER A 167 -0.09 -2.11 6.69
CA SER A 167 -1.56 -2.08 6.61
C SER A 167 -2.22 -2.78 7.81
N LEU A 168 -1.63 -3.88 8.29
CA LEU A 168 -2.10 -4.59 9.49
C LEU A 168 -1.79 -3.79 10.76
N VAL A 169 -0.62 -3.15 10.82
CA VAL A 169 -0.23 -2.26 11.93
C VAL A 169 -1.14 -1.04 12.00
N ASP A 170 -1.45 -0.41 10.88
CA ASP A 170 -2.39 0.71 10.78
C ASP A 170 -3.76 0.32 11.30
N LYS A 171 -4.22 -0.89 10.94
CA LYS A 171 -5.48 -1.42 11.46
C LYS A 171 -5.45 -1.54 12.98
N LYS A 172 -4.41 -2.15 13.56
CA LYS A 172 -4.28 -2.23 15.03
C LYS A 172 -4.24 -0.86 15.70
N GLY A 173 -3.54 0.11 15.12
CA GLY A 173 -3.53 1.48 15.61
C GLY A 173 -4.92 2.14 15.58
N MET A 174 -5.69 1.90 14.51
CA MET A 174 -7.06 2.40 14.40
C MET A 174 -8.04 1.69 15.34
N ASP A 175 -7.91 0.37 15.52
CA ASP A 175 -8.74 -0.39 16.46
C ASP A 175 -8.50 0.13 17.89
N ALA A 176 -7.23 0.35 18.27
CA ALA A 176 -6.87 0.96 19.55
C ALA A 176 -7.47 2.37 19.69
N PHE A 177 -7.38 3.20 18.65
CA PHE A 177 -7.94 4.55 18.64
C PHE A 177 -9.47 4.57 18.76
N LEU A 178 -10.18 3.63 18.12
CA LEU A 178 -11.65 3.55 18.19
C LEU A 178 -12.15 2.94 19.52
N SER A 179 -11.29 2.21 20.22
CA SER A 179 -11.58 1.67 21.55
C SER A 179 -11.24 2.63 22.71
N TYR A 180 -10.52 3.71 22.40
CA TYR A 180 -10.13 4.78 23.31
C TYR A 180 -11.25 5.82 23.49
#